data_AF-D4GHY1-F1
#
_entry.id   AF-D4GHY1-F1
#
_cell.length_a   1.000
_cell.length_b   1.000
_cell.length_c   1.000
_cell.angle_alpha   90.00
_cell.angle_beta   90.00
_cell.angle_gamma   90.00
#
_symmetry.space_group_name_H-M   'P 1'
#
loop_
_entity.id
_entity.type
_entity.pdbx_description
1 polymer ?
#
loop_
_entity_poly.entity_id
_entity_poly.type
_entity_poly.pdbx_seq_one_letter_code
_entity_poly.pdbx_strand_id
1 'polypeptide(L)'
;MVGNRWVKDQHVYIVCVGEDIYKVSWTEPTGTSVSLIANLGDKLFHGTIFFPRWVMNNPERTVCFQNDHLDEMAQYRDAGPTYPIEVIDEFATITFVHDAGKNNDDVIACAASELPANFPENLKK
;
A
#
# COMPACT_ATOMS: atom_id res chain seq x y z
N MET A 1 3.55 5.98 -9.72
CA MET A 1 4.74 5.15 -9.99
C MET A 1 4.39 3.68 -10.16
N VAL A 2 3.71 3.06 -9.19
CA VAL A 2 3.41 1.61 -9.19
C VAL A 2 1.91 1.33 -9.39
N GLY A 3 1.27 2.01 -10.35
CA GLY A 3 -0.17 1.85 -10.61
C GLY A 3 -0.52 0.41 -10.97
N ASN A 4 -1.67 -0.08 -10.51
CA ASN A 4 -2.17 -1.46 -10.69
C ASN A 4 -1.45 -2.56 -9.88
N ARG A 5 -0.39 -2.25 -9.14
CA ARG A 5 0.17 -3.14 -8.11
C ARG A 5 -0.86 -3.37 -7.01
N TRP A 6 -1.03 -4.62 -6.57
CA TRP A 6 -1.89 -4.95 -5.44
C TRP A 6 -1.35 -6.14 -4.63
N VAL A 7 -1.76 -6.22 -3.37
CA VAL A 7 -1.20 -7.14 -2.36
C VAL A 7 -2.34 -7.61 -1.44
N LYS A 8 -2.33 -8.88 -1.06
CA LYS A 8 -3.16 -9.44 0.03
C LYS A 8 -2.27 -9.96 1.16
N ASP A 9 -2.82 -10.09 2.37
CA ASP A 9 -2.19 -10.74 3.53
C ASP A 9 -0.83 -10.17 3.96
N GLN A 10 -0.58 -8.88 3.67
CA GLN A 10 0.61 -8.19 4.16
C GLN A 10 0.55 -8.09 5.69
N HIS A 11 1.56 -8.64 6.35
CA HIS A 11 1.70 -8.46 7.79
C HIS A 11 2.00 -6.99 8.12
N VAL A 12 1.25 -6.43 9.08
CA VAL A 12 1.31 -5.01 9.46
C VAL A 12 1.29 -4.84 10.97
N TYR A 13 1.86 -3.74 11.43
CA TYR A 13 1.75 -3.26 12.81
C TYR A 13 0.74 -2.13 12.84
N ILE A 14 -0.34 -2.29 13.61
CA ILE A 14 -1.42 -1.30 13.73
C ILE A 14 -1.50 -0.84 15.18
N VAL A 15 -1.50 0.48 15.40
CA VAL A 15 -1.68 1.08 16.74
C VAL A 15 -2.58 2.31 16.66
N CYS A 16 -3.30 2.58 17.74
CA CYS A 16 -4.03 3.83 17.94
C CYS A 16 -3.08 4.84 18.63
N VAL A 17 -2.90 6.01 18.03
CA VAL A 17 -1.95 7.05 18.52
C VAL A 17 -2.65 8.32 19.02
N GLY A 18 -3.97 8.40 18.84
CA GLY A 18 -4.84 9.49 19.29
C GLY A 18 -6.30 9.15 19.02
N GLU A 19 -7.22 9.98 19.51
CA GLU A 19 -8.65 9.84 19.20
C GLU A 19 -8.86 9.90 17.68
N ASP A 20 -9.41 8.82 17.10
CA ASP A 20 -9.60 8.63 15.66
C ASP A 20 -8.32 8.74 14.79
N ILE A 21 -7.13 8.63 15.40
CA ILE A 21 -5.84 8.62 14.69
C ILE A 21 -5.16 7.27 14.84
N TYR A 22 -4.96 6.61 13.71
CA TYR A 22 -4.36 5.29 13.63
C TYR A 22 -3.07 5.33 12.85
N LYS A 23 -2.08 4.57 13.31
CA LYS A 23 -0.83 4.34 12.62
C LYS A 23 -0.76 2.90 12.12
N VAL A 24 -0.36 2.73 10.88
CA VAL A 24 -0.06 1.42 10.27
C VAL A 24 1.36 1.43 9.74
N SER A 25 2.14 0.39 10.00
CA SER A 25 3.51 0.28 9.51
C SER A 25 3.85 -1.14 9.06
N TRP A 26 4.66 -1.28 8.02
CA TRP A 26 5.15 -2.58 7.55
C TRP A 26 6.42 -2.46 6.72
N THR A 27 7.02 -3.62 6.44
CA THR A 27 8.06 -3.78 5.42
C THR A 27 7.60 -4.83 4.42
N GLU A 28 7.96 -4.62 3.16
CA GLU A 28 7.55 -5.44 2.03
C GLU A 28 8.64 -6.42 1.60
N PRO A 29 8.29 -7.51 0.89
CA PRO A 29 9.25 -8.39 0.24
C PRO A 29 10.26 -7.66 -0.66
N THR A 30 9.84 -6.54 -1.26
CA THR A 30 10.67 -5.66 -2.11
C THR A 30 11.77 -4.92 -1.34
N GLY A 31 11.72 -4.89 -0.01
CA GLY A 31 12.55 -4.05 0.84
C GLY A 31 11.99 -2.64 1.07
N THR A 32 10.85 -2.29 0.45
CA THR A 32 10.13 -1.05 0.76
C THR A 32 9.64 -1.07 2.20
N SER A 33 9.79 0.06 2.90
CA SER A 33 9.19 0.26 4.22
C SER A 33 8.13 1.33 4.16
N VAL A 34 7.04 1.15 4.88
CA VAL A 34 5.88 2.04 4.83
C VAL A 34 5.41 2.38 6.24
N SER A 35 5.09 3.64 6.49
CA SER A 35 4.45 4.12 7.71
C SER A 35 3.38 5.13 7.36
N LEU A 36 2.12 4.81 7.68
CA LEU A 36 0.94 5.61 7.35
C LEU A 36 0.22 6.07 8.61
N ILE A 37 -0.32 7.27 8.57
CA ILE A 37 -1.23 7.84 9.56
C ILE A 37 -2.58 8.10 8.89
N ALA A 38 -3.63 7.51 9.45
CA ALA A 38 -5.01 7.80 9.10
C ALA A 38 -5.66 8.55 10.26
N ASN A 39 -5.93 9.85 10.06
CA ASN A 39 -6.77 10.64 10.94
C ASN A 39 -8.18 10.65 10.35
N LEU A 40 -9.05 9.81 10.91
CA LEU A 40 -10.40 9.58 10.39
C LEU A 40 -11.35 10.73 10.75
N GLY A 41 -11.15 11.38 11.90
CA GLY A 41 -11.94 12.54 12.33
C GLY A 41 -11.79 13.72 11.38
N ASP A 42 -10.55 14.02 10.99
CA ASP A 42 -10.25 15.14 10.08
C ASP A 42 -10.22 14.75 8.59
N LYS A 43 -10.47 13.46 8.26
CA LYS A 43 -10.35 12.88 6.91
C LYS A 43 -8.98 13.14 6.26
N LEU A 44 -7.94 13.15 7.08
CA LEU A 44 -6.57 13.42 6.68
C LEU A 44 -5.77 12.12 6.66
N PHE A 45 -4.96 11.97 5.61
CA PHE A 45 -4.03 10.87 5.48
C PHE A 45 -2.62 11.39 5.26
N HIS A 46 -1.64 10.79 5.91
CA HIS A 46 -0.23 11.05 5.67
C HIS A 46 0.51 9.73 5.52
N GLY A 47 1.40 9.67 4.55
CA GLY A 47 2.19 8.47 4.30
C GLY A 47 3.65 8.80 4.05
N THR A 48 4.52 8.06 4.73
CA THR A 48 5.95 8.01 4.41
C THR A 48 6.28 6.63 3.84
N ILE A 49 6.84 6.62 2.63
CA ILE A 49 7.28 5.40 1.94
C ILE A 49 8.78 5.52 1.67
N PHE A 50 9.53 4.49 2.06
CA PHE A 50 10.97 4.39 1.89
C PHE A 50 11.27 3.36 0.80
N PHE A 51 11.49 3.84 -0.42
CA PHE A 51 11.77 2.98 -1.56
C PHE A 51 13.27 2.67 -1.68
N PRO A 52 13.65 1.38 -1.79
CA PRO A 52 14.95 1.00 -2.30
C PRO A 52 15.19 1.60 -3.69
N ARG A 53 16.43 1.97 -4.00
CA ARG A 53 16.77 2.61 -5.28
C ARG A 53 16.37 1.77 -6.48
N TRP A 54 16.43 0.45 -6.40
CA TRP A 54 16.04 -0.45 -7.49
C TRP A 54 14.55 -0.29 -7.88
N VAL A 55 13.67 -0.05 -6.90
CA VAL A 55 12.23 0.16 -7.15
C VAL A 55 12.02 1.49 -7.88
N MET A 56 12.77 2.53 -7.52
CA MET A 56 12.71 3.81 -8.24
C MET A 56 13.22 3.71 -9.67
N ASN A 57 14.24 2.87 -9.89
CA ASN A 57 14.85 2.70 -11.19
C ASN A 57 13.99 1.83 -12.14
N ASN A 58 13.28 0.84 -11.60
CA ASN A 58 12.49 -0.14 -12.37
C ASN A 58 11.15 -0.44 -11.67
N PRO A 59 10.28 0.57 -11.49
CA PRO A 59 9.04 0.42 -10.72
C PRO A 59 8.07 -0.59 -11.32
N GLU A 60 8.11 -0.77 -12.65
CA GLU A 60 7.28 -1.72 -13.40
C GLU A 60 7.46 -3.17 -12.93
N ARG A 61 8.64 -3.52 -12.40
CA ARG A 61 8.88 -4.86 -11.83
C ARG A 61 8.01 -5.17 -10.63
N THR A 62 7.52 -4.14 -9.94
CA THR A 62 6.65 -4.30 -8.77
C THR A 62 5.16 -4.28 -9.13
N VAL A 63 4.81 -3.97 -10.38
CA VAL A 63 3.42 -3.85 -10.85
C VAL A 63 2.87 -5.23 -11.22
N CYS A 64 2.38 -5.93 -10.21
CA CYS A 64 1.78 -7.25 -10.31
C CYS A 64 0.83 -7.50 -9.13
N PHE A 65 0.19 -8.66 -9.08
CA PHE A 65 -0.30 -9.22 -7.83
C PHE A 65 0.90 -9.79 -7.06
N GLN A 66 1.38 -9.08 -6.03
CA GLN A 66 2.67 -9.43 -5.40
C GLN A 66 2.72 -10.86 -4.84
N ASN A 67 1.59 -11.36 -4.36
CA ASN A 67 1.50 -12.65 -3.69
C ASN A 67 1.95 -13.82 -4.58
N ASP A 68 1.79 -13.69 -5.91
CA ASP A 68 2.21 -14.70 -6.88
C ASP A 68 3.71 -14.60 -7.24
N HIS A 69 4.39 -13.52 -6.83
CA HIS A 69 5.74 -13.15 -7.26
C HIS A 69 6.70 -12.85 -6.09
N LEU A 70 6.44 -13.41 -4.90
CA LEU A 70 7.22 -13.12 -3.68
C LEU A 70 8.71 -13.43 -3.84
N ASP A 71 9.04 -14.57 -4.46
CA ASP A 71 10.43 -14.97 -4.70
C ASP A 71 11.14 -13.99 -5.64
N GLU A 72 10.46 -13.52 -6.69
CA GLU A 72 11.01 -12.51 -7.61
C GLU A 72 11.26 -11.18 -6.88
N MET A 73 10.33 -10.74 -6.02
CA MET A 73 10.51 -9.51 -5.25
C MET A 73 11.73 -9.60 -4.32
N ALA A 74 11.94 -10.76 -3.68
CA ALA A 74 13.11 -11.00 -2.85
C ALA A 74 14.41 -11.00 -3.67
N GLN A 75 14.41 -11.65 -4.85
CA GLN A 75 15.57 -11.65 -5.75
C GLN A 75 15.94 -10.24 -6.23
N TYR A 76 14.94 -9.42 -6.61
CA TYR A 76 15.18 -8.03 -7.01
C TYR A 76 15.71 -7.19 -5.85
N ARG A 77 15.16 -7.36 -4.65
CA ARG A 77 15.66 -6.71 -3.43
C ARG A 77 17.13 -7.06 -3.17
N ASP A 78 17.46 -8.34 -3.21
CA ASP A 78 18.80 -8.84 -2.88
C ASP A 78 19.84 -8.44 -3.94
N ALA A 79 19.43 -8.35 -5.21
CA ALA A 79 20.25 -7.81 -6.29
C ALA A 79 20.47 -6.29 -6.16
N GLY A 80 19.49 -5.56 -5.64
CA GLY A 80 19.57 -4.12 -5.41
C GLY A 80 19.66 -3.29 -6.71
N PRO A 81 20.21 -2.07 -6.65
CA PRO A 81 20.78 -1.41 -5.47
C PRO A 81 19.71 -0.98 -4.46
N THR A 82 20.01 -1.13 -3.16
CA THR A 82 19.12 -0.64 -2.08
C THR A 82 19.25 0.87 -1.91
N TYR A 83 20.46 1.40 -1.97
CA TYR A 83 20.76 2.80 -1.68
C TYR A 83 21.07 3.62 -2.96
N PRO A 84 20.89 4.96 -2.91
CA PRO A 84 20.27 5.72 -1.83
C PRO A 84 18.75 5.48 -1.76
N ILE A 85 18.21 5.37 -0.55
CA ILE A 85 16.76 5.26 -0.33
C ILE A 85 16.07 6.53 -0.84
N GLU A 86 14.98 6.36 -1.55
CA GLU A 86 14.08 7.46 -1.90
C GLU A 86 12.97 7.55 -0.86
N VAL A 87 12.79 8.74 -0.27
CA VAL A 87 11.76 8.98 0.74
C VAL A 87 10.64 9.78 0.07
N ILE A 88 9.45 9.18 0.01
CA ILE A 88 8.23 9.88 -0.39
C ILE A 88 7.47 10.19 0.88
N ASP A 89 7.25 11.47 1.17
CA ASP A 89 6.54 11.95 2.35
C ASP A 89 5.44 12.91 1.92
N GLU A 90 4.20 12.44 1.91
CA GLU A 90 3.10 13.13 1.26
C GLU A 90 1.81 13.05 2.08
N PHE A 91 1.03 14.13 2.04
CA PHE A 91 -0.36 14.11 2.47
C PHE A 91 -1.27 13.60 1.34
N ALA A 92 -2.37 12.97 1.73
CA ALA A 92 -3.44 12.60 0.82
C ALA A 92 -4.81 12.90 1.44
N THR A 93 -5.79 13.13 0.58
CA THR A 93 -7.19 13.33 0.98
C THR A 93 -7.94 12.01 0.94
N ILE A 94 -8.57 11.64 2.05
CA ILE A 94 -9.44 10.45 2.09
C ILE A 94 -10.74 10.76 1.32
N THR A 95 -11.01 10.02 0.24
CA THR A 95 -12.20 10.23 -0.61
C THR A 95 -13.33 9.24 -0.35
N PHE A 96 -13.04 8.11 0.30
CA PHE A 96 -14.01 7.06 0.61
C PHE A 96 -13.60 6.33 1.89
N VAL A 97 -14.58 6.09 2.77
CA VAL A 97 -14.43 5.27 3.99
C VAL A 97 -15.65 4.37 4.09
N HIS A 98 -15.43 3.08 4.33
CA HIS A 98 -16.48 2.09 4.50
C HIS A 98 -16.03 1.02 5.50
N ASP A 99 -16.92 0.65 6.43
CA ASP A 99 -16.69 -0.48 7.32
C ASP A 99 -17.08 -1.78 6.62
N ALA A 100 -16.08 -2.58 6.26
CA ALA A 100 -16.25 -3.86 5.59
C ALA A 100 -16.18 -5.07 6.54
N GLY A 101 -16.04 -4.83 7.85
CA GLY A 101 -15.73 -5.87 8.84
C GLY A 101 -14.28 -6.38 8.76
N LYS A 102 -13.96 -7.34 9.63
CA LYS A 102 -12.63 -7.98 9.68
C LYS A 102 -12.62 -9.24 8.81
N ASN A 103 -11.46 -9.58 8.26
CA ASN A 103 -11.22 -10.82 7.50
C ASN A 103 -12.19 -11.03 6.32
N ASN A 104 -12.48 -9.95 5.59
CA ASN A 104 -13.33 -9.98 4.42
C ASN A 104 -12.47 -9.99 3.15
N ASP A 105 -12.36 -11.16 2.51
CA ASP A 105 -11.49 -11.36 1.36
C ASP A 105 -11.99 -10.70 0.06
N ASP A 106 -13.25 -10.29 0.03
CA ASP A 106 -13.89 -9.68 -1.15
C ASP A 106 -13.59 -8.17 -1.28
N VAL A 107 -13.01 -7.54 -0.25
CA VAL A 107 -12.74 -6.08 -0.23
C VAL A 107 -11.68 -5.69 -1.26
N ILE A 108 -10.60 -6.47 -1.35
CA ILE A 108 -9.53 -6.32 -2.36
C ILE A 108 -9.28 -7.72 -2.94
N ALA A 109 -9.88 -7.98 -4.10
CA ALA A 109 -9.90 -9.30 -4.72
C ALA A 109 -9.54 -9.30 -6.22
N CYS A 110 -9.22 -8.14 -6.80
CA CYS A 110 -8.79 -8.02 -8.19
C CYS A 110 -7.86 -6.82 -8.38
N ALA A 111 -7.23 -6.74 -9.55
CA ALA A 111 -6.44 -5.58 -9.93
C ALA A 111 -7.31 -4.33 -10.09
N ALA A 112 -6.75 -3.14 -9.82
CA ALA A 112 -7.49 -1.88 -9.94
C ALA A 112 -8.03 -1.65 -11.37
N SER A 113 -7.33 -2.13 -12.39
CA SER A 113 -7.75 -2.09 -13.80
C SER A 113 -9.01 -2.91 -14.11
N GLU A 114 -9.40 -3.82 -13.21
CA GLU A 114 -10.55 -4.71 -13.36
C GLU A 114 -11.77 -4.21 -12.57
N LEU A 115 -11.62 -3.12 -11.80
CA LEU A 115 -12.72 -2.50 -11.08
C LEU A 115 -13.74 -1.89 -12.04
N PRO A 116 -15.03 -1.86 -11.67
CA PRO A 116 -16.05 -1.21 -12.48
C PRO A 116 -15.78 0.30 -12.58
N ALA A 117 -16.15 0.90 -13.71
CA ALA A 117 -15.87 2.31 -14.01
C ALA A 117 -16.48 3.30 -13.00
N ASN A 118 -17.52 2.89 -12.27
CA ASN A 118 -18.15 3.69 -11.22
C ASN A 118 -17.61 3.39 -9.81
N PHE A 119 -16.46 2.74 -9.64
CA PHE A 119 -15.83 2.57 -8.34
C PHE A 119 -15.39 3.92 -7.74
N PRO A 120 -15.56 4.17 -6.41
CA PRO A 120 -16.19 3.32 -5.40
C PRO A 120 -17.71 3.53 -5.22
N GLU A 121 -18.39 4.26 -6.11
CA GLU A 121 -19.84 4.52 -6.02
C GLU A 121 -20.68 3.23 -6.07
N ASN A 122 -20.21 2.20 -6.79
CA ASN A 122 -20.88 0.89 -6.82
C ASN A 122 -20.95 0.19 -5.44
N LEU A 123 -20.18 0.65 -4.45
CA LEU A 123 -20.15 0.10 -3.09
C LEU A 123 -21.10 0.83 -2.14
N LYS A 124 -21.57 2.02 -2.50
CA LYS A 124 -22.53 2.77 -1.69
C LYS A 124 -23.91 2.12 -1.86
N LYS A 125 -24.43 1.56 -0.77
CA LYS A 125 -25.82 1.09 -0.69
C LYS A 125 -26.77 2.26 -0.52
#